data_AF-A0A1B6IZJ8-F1
#
_entry.id   AF-A0A1B6IZJ8-F1
#
_cell.length_a   1.000
_cell.length_b   1.000
_cell.length_c   1.000
_cell.angle_alpha   90.00
_cell.angle_beta   90.00
_cell.angle_gamma   90.00
#
_symmetry.space_group_name_H-M   'P 1'
#
loop_
_entity.id
_entity.type
_entity.pdbx_description
1 polymer ?
#
loop_
_entity_poly.entity_id
_entity_poly.type
_entity_poly.pdbx_seq_one_letter_code
_entity_poly.pdbx_strand_id
1 'polypeptide(L)'
;STFRDHLLLYDLIPAGTYLNRYLAEKINNSLVQYEKEMIMGFEVYKGTIVGGFSQYFTHSPPLVVNTITNTLLQLASPSSTVTVYNHPLSVKAAADACDLSSSAPVHIFDFPLHIIFVSLGLMFLTMNFISFPLTERVSGAKQLQLMTGVSPLLYWLTIFICDAAMYLFTATLMVSMIYVVQTEQILSDSGYMGTFGGIFIVILDSSYTTYGIWRQILSFNPLFSMTAALVHLF
;
A
#
# COMPACT_ATOMS: atom_id res chain seq x y z
N SER A 1 15.53 -42.24 -22.65
CA SER A 1 14.14 -41.97 -23.08
C SER A 1 13.76 -40.50 -22.84
N THR A 2 14.16 -39.90 -21.72
CA THR A 2 13.71 -38.57 -21.26
C THR A 2 13.92 -37.38 -22.22
N PHE A 3 15.04 -37.29 -22.95
CA PHE A 3 15.27 -36.16 -23.87
C PHE A 3 14.40 -36.20 -25.13
N ARG A 4 14.06 -37.40 -25.62
CA ARG A 4 13.21 -37.59 -26.82
C ARG A 4 11.76 -37.22 -26.54
N ASP A 5 11.31 -37.41 -25.30
CA ASP A 5 9.96 -37.05 -24.87
C ASP A 5 9.84 -35.53 -24.64
N HIS A 6 10.92 -34.86 -24.20
CA HIS A 6 10.98 -33.39 -24.12
C HIS A 6 11.06 -32.70 -25.49
N LEU A 7 11.53 -33.37 -26.54
CA LEU A 7 11.58 -32.86 -27.92
C LEU A 7 10.19 -32.53 -28.49
N LEU A 8 9.12 -33.12 -27.96
CA LEU A 8 7.74 -32.81 -28.34
C LEU A 8 7.24 -31.46 -27.77
N LEU A 9 7.97 -30.90 -26.80
CA LEU A 9 7.68 -29.59 -26.18
C LEU A 9 8.47 -28.44 -26.83
N TYR A 10 9.47 -28.76 -27.68
CA TYR A 10 10.27 -27.77 -28.39
C TYR A 10 9.76 -27.60 -29.82
N ASP A 11 9.45 -26.36 -30.18
CA ASP A 11 9.15 -26.01 -31.56
C ASP A 11 10.46 -25.99 -32.37
N LEU A 12 10.63 -26.98 -33.24
CA LEU A 12 11.85 -27.16 -34.03
C LEU A 12 11.89 -26.15 -35.18
N ILE A 13 12.99 -25.39 -35.26
CA ILE A 13 13.21 -24.44 -36.35
C ILE A 13 13.45 -25.21 -37.65
N PRO A 14 12.73 -24.89 -38.76
CA PRO A 14 12.94 -25.52 -40.06
C PRO A 14 14.40 -25.38 -40.54
N ALA A 15 14.92 -26.41 -41.20
CA ALA A 15 16.29 -26.39 -41.71
C ALA A 15 16.48 -25.24 -42.74
N GLY A 16 17.46 -24.37 -42.50
CA GLY A 16 17.83 -23.27 -43.40
C GLY A 16 17.37 -21.87 -42.96
N THR A 17 16.66 -21.73 -41.84
CA THR A 17 16.30 -20.43 -41.26
C THR A 17 17.14 -20.12 -40.01
N TYR A 18 17.54 -18.85 -39.87
CA TYR A 18 18.21 -18.36 -38.66
C TYR A 18 17.18 -18.10 -37.56
N LEU A 19 17.57 -18.28 -36.30
CA LEU A 19 16.69 -18.09 -35.14
C LEU A 19 16.00 -16.72 -35.17
N ASN A 20 16.77 -15.65 -35.40
CA ASN A 20 16.23 -14.28 -35.44
C ASN A 20 15.15 -14.09 -36.51
N ARG A 21 15.28 -14.75 -37.67
CA ARG A 21 14.29 -14.65 -38.75
C ARG A 21 13.01 -15.40 -38.40
N TYR A 22 13.16 -16.58 -37.81
CA TYR A 22 12.04 -17.38 -37.33
C TYR A 22 11.25 -16.66 -36.22
N LEU A 23 11.95 -16.05 -35.26
CA LEU A 23 11.30 -15.25 -34.20
C LEU A 23 10.60 -14.02 -34.79
N ALA A 24 11.19 -13.33 -35.77
CA ALA A 24 10.56 -12.19 -36.43
C ALA A 24 9.25 -12.56 -37.15
N GLU A 25 9.21 -13.73 -37.80
CA GLU A 25 7.99 -14.26 -38.42
C GLU A 25 6.92 -14.59 -37.38
N LYS A 26 7.32 -15.18 -36.24
CA LYS A 26 6.40 -15.52 -35.14
C LYS A 26 5.80 -14.26 -34.50
N ILE A 27 6.61 -13.22 -34.31
CA ILE A 27 6.17 -11.89 -33.84
C ILE A 27 5.15 -11.28 -34.82
N ASN A 28 5.41 -11.39 -36.13
CA ASN A 28 4.52 -10.84 -37.17
C ASN A 28 3.18 -11.59 -37.25
N ASN A 29 3.17 -12.89 -36.95
CA ASN A 29 1.95 -13.69 -36.90
C ASN A 29 1.11 -13.38 -35.66
N SER A 30 1.71 -13.36 -34.47
CA SER A 30 1.07 -12.80 -33.28
C SER A 30 2.07 -12.50 -32.15
N LEU A 31 2.10 -11.24 -31.74
CA LEU A 31 2.93 -10.78 -30.62
C LEU A 31 2.52 -11.46 -29.29
N VAL A 32 1.22 -11.59 -29.05
CA VAL A 32 0.69 -12.15 -27.79
C VAL A 32 1.10 -13.61 -27.61
N GLN A 33 1.14 -14.39 -28.69
CA GLN A 33 1.58 -15.78 -28.64
C GLN A 33 3.09 -15.87 -28.42
N TYR A 34 3.86 -15.03 -29.12
CA TYR A 34 5.30 -14.95 -28.92
C TYR A 34 5.66 -14.67 -27.44
N GLU A 35 5.03 -13.68 -26.82
CA GLU A 35 5.33 -13.31 -25.43
C GLU A 35 4.96 -14.40 -24.41
N LYS A 36 3.90 -15.17 -24.69
CA LYS A 36 3.39 -16.19 -23.77
C LYS A 36 4.06 -17.56 -23.94
N GLU A 37 4.43 -17.93 -25.16
CA GLU A 37 4.90 -19.29 -25.48
C GLU A 37 6.43 -19.36 -25.66
N MET A 38 7.08 -18.27 -26.10
CA MET A 38 8.52 -18.27 -26.33
C MET A 38 9.28 -17.93 -25.05
N ILE A 39 9.60 -18.98 -24.28
CA ILE A 39 10.32 -18.84 -23.01
C ILE A 39 11.83 -18.82 -23.23
N MET A 40 12.36 -19.67 -24.11
CA MET A 40 13.78 -19.79 -24.41
C MET A 40 14.03 -20.35 -25.82
N GLY A 41 15.23 -20.12 -26.35
CA GLY A 41 15.72 -20.77 -27.56
C GLY A 41 17.24 -20.80 -27.57
N PHE A 42 17.83 -21.65 -28.41
CA PHE A 42 19.27 -21.59 -28.66
C PHE A 42 19.55 -21.91 -30.12
N GLU A 43 20.60 -21.31 -30.65
CA GLU A 43 21.11 -21.61 -31.98
C GLU A 43 22.59 -21.99 -31.90
N VAL A 44 23.03 -22.83 -32.82
CA VAL A 44 24.43 -23.23 -32.95
C VAL A 44 24.98 -22.59 -34.22
N TYR A 45 25.84 -21.59 -34.05
CA TYR A 45 26.45 -20.84 -35.15
C TYR A 45 27.97 -21.05 -35.16
N LYS A 46 28.50 -21.69 -36.21
CA LYS A 46 29.95 -21.89 -36.43
C LYS A 46 30.71 -22.45 -35.21
N GLY A 47 30.10 -23.36 -34.45
CA GLY A 47 30.70 -23.96 -33.26
C GLY A 47 30.47 -23.17 -31.96
N THR A 48 29.84 -22.00 -32.02
CA THR A 48 29.39 -21.23 -30.85
C THR A 48 27.90 -21.47 -30.62
N ILE A 49 27.52 -21.78 -29.39
CA ILE A 49 26.11 -21.88 -28.99
C ILE A 49 25.67 -20.53 -28.45
N VAL A 50 24.63 -19.96 -29.04
CA VAL A 50 24.02 -18.70 -28.61
C VAL A 50 22.64 -19.02 -28.03
N GLY A 51 22.46 -18.74 -26.73
CA GLY A 51 21.19 -18.91 -26.04
C GLY A 51 20.39 -17.60 -25.98
N GLY A 52 19.15 -17.63 -26.45
CA GLY A 52 18.17 -16.55 -26.31
C GLY A 52 17.25 -16.79 -25.12
N PHE A 53 17.10 -15.78 -24.27
CA PHE A 53 16.18 -15.77 -23.13
C PHE A 53 15.09 -14.71 -23.32
N SER A 54 13.96 -14.92 -22.67
CA SER A 54 12.83 -13.99 -22.66
C SER A 54 12.91 -13.08 -21.43
N GLN A 55 12.64 -11.78 -21.64
CA GLN A 55 12.62 -10.80 -20.56
C GLN A 55 11.35 -10.89 -19.70
N TYR A 56 10.28 -11.49 -20.22
CA TYR A 56 9.00 -11.63 -19.52
C TYR A 56 9.05 -12.68 -18.41
N PHE A 57 9.98 -13.63 -18.50
CA PHE A 57 10.10 -14.74 -17.56
C PHE A 57 11.39 -14.63 -16.74
N THR A 58 11.27 -14.35 -15.45
CA THR A 58 12.42 -14.19 -14.53
C THR A 58 13.31 -15.44 -14.44
N HIS A 59 12.73 -16.63 -14.66
CA HIS A 59 13.46 -17.90 -14.66
C HIS A 59 13.98 -18.33 -16.04
N SER A 60 13.75 -17.55 -17.10
CA SER A 60 14.23 -17.89 -18.46
C SER A 60 15.76 -17.94 -18.57
N PRO A 61 16.54 -16.97 -18.04
CA PRO A 61 18.01 -17.02 -18.13
C PRO A 61 18.66 -18.29 -17.53
N PRO A 62 18.36 -18.70 -16.27
CA PRO A 62 18.94 -19.93 -15.73
C PRO A 62 18.43 -21.20 -16.44
N LEU A 63 17.22 -21.18 -17.00
CA LEU A 63 16.67 -22.28 -17.78
C LEU A 63 17.45 -22.51 -19.10
N VAL A 64 17.77 -21.43 -19.82
CA VAL A 64 18.60 -21.47 -21.05
C VAL A 64 19.96 -22.10 -20.74
N VAL A 65 20.61 -21.65 -19.67
CA VAL A 65 21.92 -22.17 -19.27
C VAL A 65 21.83 -23.65 -18.93
N ASN A 66 20.84 -24.05 -18.11
CA ASN A 66 20.66 -25.45 -17.72
C ASN A 66 20.35 -26.37 -18.92
N THR A 67 19.59 -25.88 -19.91
CA THR A 67 19.27 -26.69 -21.09
C THR A 67 20.46 -26.83 -22.03
N ILE A 68 21.22 -25.76 -22.29
CA ILE A 68 22.44 -25.83 -23.10
C ILE A 68 23.51 -26.71 -22.44
N THR A 69 23.70 -26.61 -21.13
CA THR A 69 24.68 -27.46 -20.43
C THR A 69 24.24 -28.93 -20.44
N ASN A 70 22.94 -29.22 -20.28
CA ASN A 70 22.43 -30.57 -20.39
C ASN A 70 22.54 -31.15 -21.80
N THR A 71 22.32 -30.37 -22.86
CA THR A 71 22.49 -30.86 -24.24
C THR A 71 23.95 -31.17 -24.53
N LEU A 72 24.88 -30.31 -24.09
CA LEU A 72 26.33 -30.57 -24.18
C LEU A 72 26.73 -31.81 -23.39
N LEU A 73 26.20 -31.98 -22.17
CA LEU A 73 26.45 -33.14 -21.32
C LEU A 73 25.96 -34.42 -21.99
N GLN A 74 24.77 -34.41 -22.58
CA GLN A 74 24.20 -35.55 -23.29
C GLN A 74 24.97 -35.89 -24.58
N LEU A 75 25.59 -34.89 -25.23
CA LEU A 75 26.50 -35.11 -26.35
C LEU A 75 27.76 -35.91 -25.92
N ALA A 76 28.30 -35.61 -24.74
CA ALA A 76 29.48 -36.29 -24.21
C ALA A 76 29.15 -37.62 -23.51
N SER A 77 28.00 -37.71 -22.85
CA SER A 77 27.57 -38.87 -22.05
C SER A 77 26.04 -39.00 -22.09
N PRO A 78 25.49 -39.93 -22.88
CA PRO A 78 24.05 -39.98 -23.21
C PRO A 78 23.13 -40.34 -22.03
N SER A 79 23.69 -40.76 -20.90
CA SER A 79 22.95 -41.16 -19.69
C SER A 79 22.96 -40.12 -18.57
N SER A 80 23.72 -39.03 -18.70
CA SER A 80 23.90 -38.05 -17.61
C SER A 80 22.95 -36.86 -17.77
N THR A 81 22.36 -36.39 -16.66
CA THR A 81 21.46 -35.21 -16.62
C THR A 81 21.69 -34.45 -15.32
N VAL A 82 21.69 -33.13 -15.39
CA VAL A 82 21.84 -32.21 -14.24
C VAL A 82 20.57 -31.38 -14.09
N THR A 83 20.04 -31.31 -12.86
CA THR A 83 18.89 -30.47 -12.53
C THR A 83 19.33 -29.36 -11.57
N VAL A 84 18.84 -28.15 -11.79
CA VAL A 84 19.15 -26.97 -10.97
C VAL A 84 17.84 -26.46 -10.38
N TYR A 85 17.81 -26.24 -9.07
CA TYR A 85 16.69 -25.62 -8.38
C TYR A 85 17.20 -24.39 -7.63
N ASN A 86 16.46 -23.28 -7.75
CA ASN A 86 16.68 -22.10 -6.94
C ASN A 86 15.68 -22.12 -5.78
N HIS A 87 16.17 -22.17 -4.54
CA HIS A 87 15.33 -22.04 -3.37
C HIS A 87 15.55 -20.65 -2.77
N PRO A 88 14.49 -19.87 -2.50
CA PRO A 88 14.64 -18.58 -1.85
C PRO A 88 15.38 -18.72 -0.53
N LEU A 89 16.35 -17.85 -0.28
CA LEU A 89 17.09 -17.83 0.97
C LEU A 89 16.14 -17.40 2.10
N SER A 90 16.11 -18.17 3.20
CA SER A 90 15.37 -17.77 4.39
C SER A 90 16.12 -16.62 5.09
N VAL A 91 15.77 -15.38 4.76
CA VAL A 91 16.33 -14.20 5.43
C VAL A 91 15.69 -14.10 6.82
N LYS A 92 16.51 -14.16 7.88
CA LYS A 92 16.05 -13.82 9.23
C LYS A 92 16.01 -12.30 9.34
N ALA A 93 14.81 -11.72 9.23
CA ALA A 93 14.54 -10.28 9.18
C ALA A 93 14.99 -9.45 10.40
N ALA A 94 15.78 -10.01 11.33
CA ALA A 94 16.16 -9.34 12.57
C ALA A 94 17.61 -8.83 12.60
N ALA A 95 18.46 -9.15 11.62
CA ALA A 95 19.90 -8.89 11.73
C ALA A 95 20.42 -7.68 10.93
N ASP A 96 19.78 -7.28 9.83
CA ASP A 96 20.30 -6.22 8.96
C ASP A 96 19.33 -5.03 8.86
N ALA A 97 19.69 -3.95 9.55
CA ALA A 97 19.00 -2.65 9.45
C ALA A 97 18.97 -2.08 8.01
N CYS A 98 19.78 -2.63 7.09
CA CYS A 98 19.75 -2.29 5.67
C CYS A 98 18.61 -2.95 4.89
N ASP A 99 17.99 -4.03 5.41
CA ASP A 99 16.93 -4.78 4.72
C ASP A 99 15.50 -4.30 5.04
N LEU A 100 15.32 -3.35 5.97
CA LEU A 100 14.04 -2.64 6.10
C LEU A 100 13.64 -1.93 4.79
N SER A 101 14.62 -1.63 3.94
CA SER A 101 14.44 -1.08 2.60
C SER A 101 13.98 -2.11 1.56
N SER A 102 14.20 -3.41 1.77
CA SER A 102 13.90 -4.47 0.79
C SER A 102 12.57 -5.17 1.05
N SER A 103 12.05 -5.11 2.29
CA SER A 103 10.62 -5.35 2.60
C SER A 103 9.70 -4.19 2.19
N ALA A 104 10.27 -3.06 1.76
CA ALA A 104 9.52 -1.89 1.31
C ALA A 104 8.46 -2.14 0.22
N PRO A 105 8.58 -3.09 -0.74
CA PRO A 105 7.59 -3.20 -1.82
C PRO A 105 6.17 -3.49 -1.34
N VAL A 106 6.02 -4.27 -0.27
CA VAL A 106 4.71 -4.57 0.34
C VAL A 106 4.20 -3.35 1.13
N HIS A 107 5.09 -2.56 1.71
CA HIS A 107 4.73 -1.33 2.43
C HIS A 107 4.46 -0.11 1.53
N ILE A 108 4.87 -0.11 0.26
CA ILE A 108 4.65 1.04 -0.65
C ILE A 108 3.17 1.31 -0.87
N PHE A 109 2.31 0.29 -0.89
CA PHE A 109 0.87 0.48 -1.04
C PHE A 109 0.15 0.63 0.29
N ASP A 110 0.53 -0.15 1.29
CA ASP A 110 -0.15 -0.12 2.58
C ASP A 110 0.13 1.19 3.33
N PHE A 111 1.38 1.64 3.41
CA PHE A 111 1.77 2.83 4.17
C PHE A 111 1.02 4.13 3.77
N PRO A 112 0.94 4.53 2.48
CA PRO A 112 0.21 5.74 2.10
C PRO A 112 -1.30 5.63 2.33
N LEU A 113 -1.91 4.45 2.16
CA LEU A 113 -3.32 4.25 2.45
C LEU A 113 -3.61 4.49 3.93
N HIS A 114 -2.80 3.94 4.83
CA HIS A 114 -2.92 4.17 6.28
C HIS A 114 -2.85 5.67 6.61
N ILE A 115 -1.88 6.39 6.04
CA ILE A 115 -1.72 7.83 6.28
C ILE A 115 -2.95 8.61 5.82
N ILE A 116 -3.50 8.28 4.65
CA ILE A 116 -4.69 8.95 4.10
C ILE A 116 -5.90 8.73 5.02
N PHE A 117 -6.15 7.49 5.45
CA PHE A 117 -7.28 7.18 6.34
C PHE A 117 -7.16 7.84 7.72
N VAL A 118 -5.97 7.83 8.32
CA VAL A 118 -5.73 8.52 9.60
C VAL A 118 -5.91 10.03 9.47
N SER A 119 -5.38 10.62 8.39
CA SER A 119 -5.52 12.06 8.11
C SER A 119 -6.98 12.47 7.90
N LEU A 120 -7.76 11.64 7.20
CA LEU A 120 -9.18 11.87 6.99
C LEU A 120 -9.99 11.77 8.29
N GLY A 121 -9.66 10.80 9.15
CA GLY A 121 -10.25 10.70 10.49
C GLY A 121 -10.00 11.94 11.33
N LEU A 122 -8.76 12.47 11.30
CA LEU A 122 -8.40 13.70 12.00
C LEU A 122 -9.11 14.94 11.44
N MET A 123 -9.30 15.03 10.12
CA MET A 123 -10.08 16.11 9.49
C MET A 123 -11.54 16.11 9.96
N PHE A 124 -12.19 14.96 9.97
CA PHE A 124 -13.57 14.87 10.45
C PHE A 124 -13.69 15.24 11.93
N LEU A 125 -12.71 14.85 12.75
CA LEU A 125 -12.64 15.24 14.16
C LEU A 125 -12.56 16.76 14.34
N THR A 126 -11.64 17.43 13.63
CA THR A 126 -11.49 18.89 13.72
C THR A 126 -12.70 19.66 13.19
N MET A 127 -13.36 19.16 12.14
CA MET A 127 -14.56 19.78 11.56
C MET A 127 -15.78 19.76 12.51
N ASN A 128 -15.92 18.70 13.32
CA ASN A 128 -17.01 18.60 14.30
C ASN A 128 -16.93 19.71 15.35
N PHE A 129 -15.73 20.00 15.85
CA PHE A 129 -15.55 21.02 16.89
C PHE A 129 -15.89 22.45 16.45
N ILE A 130 -15.79 22.75 15.15
CA ILE A 130 -16.10 24.08 14.64
C ILE A 130 -17.55 24.23 14.19
N SER A 131 -18.16 23.17 13.65
CA SER A 131 -19.47 23.24 13.01
C SER A 131 -20.59 23.58 14.00
N PHE A 132 -20.62 22.93 15.16
CA PHE A 132 -21.70 23.12 16.14
C PHE A 132 -21.70 24.53 16.76
N PRO A 133 -20.56 25.05 17.31
CA PRO A 133 -20.52 26.42 17.81
C PRO A 133 -20.76 27.48 16.72
N LEU A 134 -20.40 27.19 15.46
CA LEU A 134 -20.63 28.10 14.34
C LEU A 134 -22.13 28.23 14.03
N THR A 135 -22.85 27.10 13.90
CA THR A 135 -24.29 27.11 13.68
C THR A 135 -25.04 27.78 14.83
N GLU A 136 -24.59 27.54 16.07
CA GLU A 136 -25.16 28.17 17.26
C GLU A 136 -24.99 29.71 17.24
N ARG A 137 -23.86 30.21 16.75
CA ARG A 137 -23.64 31.66 16.58
C ARG A 137 -24.52 32.26 15.50
N VAL A 138 -24.58 31.62 14.33
CA VAL A 138 -25.36 32.13 13.19
C VAL A 138 -26.84 32.18 13.52
N SER A 139 -27.34 31.20 14.28
CA SER A 139 -28.74 31.15 14.71
C SER A 139 -29.06 31.99 15.95
N GLY A 140 -28.06 32.47 16.68
CA GLY A 140 -28.25 33.16 17.96
C GLY A 140 -28.86 32.28 19.06
N ALA A 141 -28.87 30.95 18.88
CA ALA A 141 -29.58 30.01 19.75
C ALA A 141 -29.11 30.08 21.21
N LYS A 142 -27.81 30.34 21.45
CA LYS A 142 -27.26 30.51 22.79
C LYS A 142 -27.94 31.61 23.59
N GLN A 143 -28.18 32.77 22.96
CA GLN A 143 -28.81 33.91 23.61
C GLN A 143 -30.27 33.60 23.92
N LEU A 144 -30.97 32.92 23.00
CA LEU A 144 -32.34 32.50 23.20
C LEU A 144 -32.48 31.50 24.35
N GLN A 145 -31.56 30.53 24.45
CA GLN A 145 -31.53 29.56 25.55
C GLN A 145 -31.22 30.19 26.91
N LEU A 146 -30.40 31.24 26.95
CA LEU A 146 -30.14 32.00 28.18
C LEU A 146 -31.35 32.87 28.58
N MET A 147 -32.06 33.44 27.61
CA MET A 147 -33.28 34.22 27.85
C MET A 147 -34.44 33.37 28.36
N THR A 148 -34.50 32.07 28.05
CA THR A 148 -35.50 31.14 28.58
C THR A 148 -35.18 30.62 29.99
N GLY A 149 -34.10 31.10 30.61
CA GLY A 149 -33.75 30.77 32.01
C GLY A 149 -32.98 29.46 32.18
N VAL A 150 -32.43 28.87 31.11
CA VAL A 150 -31.56 27.70 31.23
C VAL A 150 -30.30 28.06 32.02
N SER A 151 -29.99 27.29 33.07
CA SER A 151 -28.77 27.51 33.85
C SER A 151 -27.53 27.33 32.94
N PRO A 152 -26.53 28.24 33.02
CA PRO A 152 -25.32 28.12 32.22
C PRO A 152 -24.61 26.76 32.39
N LEU A 153 -24.64 26.19 33.60
CA LEU A 153 -24.01 24.89 33.89
C LEU A 153 -24.64 23.74 33.10
N LEU A 154 -25.98 23.66 33.02
CA LEU A 154 -26.66 22.63 32.23
C LEU A 154 -26.35 22.75 30.74
N TYR A 155 -26.23 23.98 30.25
CA TYR A 155 -25.82 24.25 28.87
C TYR A 155 -24.41 23.72 28.58
N TRP A 156 -23.43 24.03 29.45
CA TRP A 156 -22.06 23.54 29.29
C TRP A 156 -21.97 22.01 29.38
N LEU A 157 -22.71 21.38 30.30
CA LEU A 157 -22.75 19.92 30.44
C LEU A 157 -23.36 19.22 29.22
N THR A 158 -24.46 19.74 28.69
CA THR A 158 -25.13 19.15 27.52
C THR A 158 -24.22 19.16 26.31
N ILE A 159 -23.49 20.27 26.10
CA ILE A 159 -22.52 20.38 25.01
C ILE A 159 -21.35 19.44 25.22
N PHE A 160 -20.82 19.35 26.45
CA PHE A 160 -19.72 18.43 26.76
C PHE A 160 -20.09 16.97 26.48
N ILE A 161 -21.31 16.54 26.82
CA ILE A 161 -21.80 15.18 26.56
C ILE A 161 -21.95 14.93 25.05
N CYS A 162 -22.51 15.90 24.32
CA CYS A 162 -22.68 15.81 22.87
C CYS A 162 -21.32 15.70 22.14
N ASP A 163 -20.37 16.55 22.53
CA ASP A 163 -19.01 16.54 21.99
C ASP A 163 -18.27 15.23 22.33
N ALA A 164 -18.42 14.73 23.56
CA ALA A 164 -17.86 13.44 23.97
C ALA A 164 -18.43 12.26 23.18
N ALA A 165 -19.73 12.26 22.87
CA ALA A 165 -20.37 11.23 22.06
C ALA A 165 -19.84 11.22 20.62
N MET A 166 -19.71 12.41 20.00
CA MET A 166 -19.16 12.54 18.65
C MET A 166 -17.67 12.17 18.60
N TYR A 167 -16.91 12.51 19.65
CA TYR A 167 -15.52 12.07 19.80
C TYR A 167 -15.41 10.54 19.85
N LEU A 168 -16.23 9.87 20.67
CA LEU A 168 -16.24 8.41 20.75
C LEU A 168 -16.61 7.76 19.42
N PHE A 169 -17.58 8.32 18.69
CA PHE A 169 -17.96 7.82 17.37
C PHE A 169 -16.80 7.91 16.36
N THR A 170 -16.10 9.04 16.32
CA THR A 170 -14.98 9.24 15.39
C THR A 170 -13.76 8.39 15.77
N ALA A 171 -13.46 8.27 17.06
CA ALA A 171 -12.35 7.44 17.52
C ALA A 171 -12.59 5.94 17.31
N THR A 172 -13.81 5.46 17.53
CA THR A 172 -14.18 4.05 17.24
C THR A 172 -14.08 3.74 15.76
N LEU A 173 -14.52 4.66 14.89
CA LEU A 173 -14.35 4.53 13.44
C LEU A 173 -12.86 4.41 13.06
N MET A 174 -12.00 5.28 13.61
CA MET A 174 -10.57 5.26 13.31
C MET A 174 -9.89 3.96 13.78
N VAL A 175 -10.20 3.48 14.99
CA VAL A 175 -9.67 2.20 15.51
C VAL A 175 -10.15 1.03 14.65
N SER A 176 -11.43 1.00 14.25
CA SER A 176 -11.96 -0.06 13.40
C SER A 176 -11.29 -0.12 12.03
N MET A 177 -10.98 1.04 11.44
CA MET A 177 -10.26 1.10 10.16
C MET A 177 -8.83 0.58 10.29
N ILE A 178 -8.11 0.94 11.36
CA ILE A 178 -6.76 0.42 11.58
C ILE A 178 -6.79 -1.10 11.77
N TYR A 179 -7.80 -1.64 12.47
CA TYR A 179 -7.97 -3.08 12.63
C TYR A 179 -8.22 -3.81 11.30
N VAL A 180 -9.03 -3.24 10.41
CA VAL A 180 -9.37 -3.87 9.11
C VAL A 180 -8.19 -3.84 8.14
N VAL A 181 -7.35 -2.81 8.17
CA VAL A 181 -6.26 -2.61 7.20
C VAL A 181 -4.96 -3.34 7.63
N GLN A 182 -4.92 -3.93 8.83
CA GLN A 182 -3.75 -4.65 9.32
C GLN A 182 -3.54 -5.99 8.59
N THR A 183 -2.74 -6.01 7.52
CA THR A 183 -2.39 -7.18 6.71
C THR A 183 -1.24 -7.99 7.30
N GLU A 184 -0.25 -7.30 7.86
CA GLU A 184 0.91 -7.89 8.54
C GLU A 184 0.77 -7.69 10.05
N GLN A 185 1.10 -8.72 10.83
CA GLN A 185 1.04 -8.77 12.30
C GLN A 185 2.01 -7.80 13.02
N ILE A 186 2.35 -6.67 12.41
CA ILE A 186 3.24 -5.63 12.96
C ILE A 186 2.80 -5.18 14.36
N LEU A 187 1.50 -5.23 14.68
CA LEU A 187 0.96 -4.83 15.98
C LEU A 187 0.45 -6.02 16.83
N SER A 188 0.57 -7.26 16.33
CA SER A 188 0.14 -8.48 17.04
C SER A 188 1.27 -9.16 17.82
N ASP A 189 2.51 -8.68 17.71
CA ASP A 189 3.55 -9.09 18.65
C ASP A 189 3.39 -8.28 19.95
N SER A 190 3.40 -9.00 21.07
CA SER A 190 2.76 -8.69 22.36
C SER A 190 3.10 -7.37 23.09
N GLY A 191 3.84 -6.44 22.49
CA GLY A 191 4.27 -5.16 23.06
C GLY A 191 3.57 -3.90 22.53
N TYR A 192 2.79 -3.97 21.43
CA TYR A 192 2.29 -2.77 20.73
C TYR A 192 0.84 -2.37 21.05
N MET A 193 0.15 -3.07 21.96
CA MET A 193 -1.14 -2.62 22.50
C MET A 193 -1.00 -1.25 23.21
N GLY A 194 0.18 -0.98 23.78
CA GLY A 194 0.55 0.33 24.32
C GLY A 194 0.70 1.41 23.25
N THR A 195 1.04 1.07 22.00
CA THR A 195 1.15 2.02 20.90
C THR A 195 -0.22 2.48 20.40
N PHE A 196 -1.21 1.57 20.33
CA PHE A 196 -2.60 1.97 20.08
C PHE A 196 -3.13 2.90 21.16
N GLY A 197 -2.88 2.54 22.43
CA GLY A 197 -3.20 3.41 23.57
C GLY A 197 -2.47 4.74 23.49
N GLY A 198 -1.20 4.75 23.10
CA GLY A 198 -0.38 5.95 22.95
C GLY A 198 -0.87 6.86 21.84
N ILE A 199 -1.18 6.32 20.65
CA ILE A 199 -1.76 7.09 19.53
C ILE A 199 -3.12 7.65 19.94
N PHE A 200 -3.96 6.86 20.60
CA PHE A 200 -5.25 7.32 21.11
C PHE A 200 -5.08 8.45 22.14
N ILE A 201 -4.12 8.35 23.05
CA ILE A 201 -3.80 9.38 24.05
C ILE A 201 -3.24 10.64 23.40
N VAL A 202 -2.35 10.53 22.42
CA VAL A 202 -1.81 11.69 21.70
C VAL A 202 -2.89 12.42 20.90
N ILE A 203 -3.82 11.68 20.30
CA ILE A 203 -4.97 12.25 19.58
C ILE A 203 -5.96 12.89 20.56
N LEU A 204 -6.19 12.28 21.73
CA LEU A 204 -6.97 12.89 22.81
C LEU A 204 -6.35 14.22 23.23
N ASP A 205 -5.06 14.24 23.58
CA ASP A 205 -4.37 15.41 24.15
C ASP A 205 -4.31 16.60 23.16
N SER A 206 -3.98 16.32 21.91
CA SER A 206 -3.97 17.32 20.83
C SER A 206 -5.36 17.89 20.55
N SER A 207 -6.41 17.07 20.65
CA SER A 207 -7.79 17.49 20.41
C SER A 207 -8.37 18.30 21.57
N TYR A 208 -8.15 17.89 22.83
CA TYR A 208 -8.64 18.64 23.99
C TYR A 208 -7.99 20.01 24.13
N THR A 209 -6.69 20.11 23.85
CA THR A 209 -5.96 21.39 23.87
C THR A 209 -6.49 22.33 22.79
N THR A 210 -6.70 21.80 21.57
CA THR A 210 -7.27 22.55 20.45
C THR A 210 -8.72 22.98 20.74
N TYR A 211 -9.53 22.09 21.30
CA TYR A 211 -10.92 22.35 21.69
C TYR A 211 -11.03 23.47 22.73
N GLY A 212 -10.22 23.42 23.79
CA GLY A 212 -10.20 24.45 24.84
C GLY A 212 -9.87 25.82 24.27
N ILE A 213 -8.82 25.90 23.44
CA ILE A 213 -8.37 27.15 22.82
C ILE A 213 -9.41 27.71 21.85
N TRP A 214 -9.92 26.90 20.92
CA TRP A 214 -10.91 27.36 19.94
C TRP A 214 -12.19 27.80 20.62
N ARG A 215 -12.68 27.05 21.62
CA ARG A 215 -13.92 27.41 22.30
C ARG A 215 -13.79 28.70 23.11
N GLN A 216 -12.62 28.96 23.70
CA GLN A 216 -12.33 30.20 24.41
C GLN A 216 -12.22 31.39 23.46
N ILE A 217 -11.56 31.24 22.30
CA ILE A 217 -11.53 32.27 21.24
C ILE A 217 -12.94 32.58 20.74
N LEU A 218 -13.74 31.54 20.55
CA LEU A 218 -15.11 31.59 20.06
C LEU A 218 -16.09 32.16 21.11
N SER A 219 -15.85 31.96 22.41
CA SER A 219 -16.73 32.50 23.46
C SER A 219 -16.44 33.96 23.84
N PHE A 220 -15.21 34.46 23.62
CA PHE A 220 -14.77 35.76 24.12
C PHE A 220 -14.66 36.88 23.06
N ASN A 221 -14.62 36.59 21.75
CA ASN A 221 -14.40 37.62 20.73
C ASN A 221 -15.62 37.92 19.84
N PRO A 222 -16.27 39.09 19.96
CA PRO A 222 -17.22 39.60 18.96
C PRO A 222 -16.54 40.10 17.66
N LEU A 223 -15.21 40.31 17.67
CA LEU A 223 -14.44 40.91 16.56
C LEU A 223 -14.35 40.03 15.30
N PHE A 224 -14.41 38.70 15.42
CA PHE A 224 -14.30 37.80 14.25
C PHE A 224 -15.55 37.80 13.35
N SER A 225 -16.69 38.28 13.88
CA SER A 225 -17.90 38.51 13.08
C SER A 225 -17.77 39.75 12.19
N MET A 226 -16.99 40.76 12.59
CA MET A 226 -16.80 41.98 11.81
C MET A 226 -15.73 41.84 10.73
N THR A 227 -14.67 41.05 10.97
CA THR A 227 -13.64 40.80 9.96
C THR A 227 -14.13 39.91 8.82
N ALA A 228 -14.98 38.91 9.10
CA ALA A 228 -15.64 38.13 8.05
C ALA A 228 -16.65 38.96 7.23
N ALA A 229 -17.37 39.88 7.87
CA ALA A 229 -18.27 40.81 7.17
C ALA A 229 -17.52 41.83 6.29
N LEU A 230 -16.31 42.26 6.69
CA LEU A 230 -15.47 43.18 5.91
C LEU A 230 -14.80 42.52 4.69
N VAL A 231 -14.46 41.22 4.76
CA VAL A 231 -13.89 40.47 3.62
C VAL A 231 -14.92 40.21 2.52
N HIS A 232 -16.22 40.29 2.82
CA HIS A 232 -17.29 40.25 1.82
C HIS A 232 -17.69 41.65 1.30
N LEU A 233 -17.06 42.72 1.79
CA LEU A 233 -17.37 44.12 1.45
C LEU A 233 -16.20 44.83 0.73
N PHE A 234 -15.13 44.10 0.41
CA PHE A 234 -14.05 44.48 -0.51
C PHE A 234 -13.86 43.39 -1.55
#